data_AF-A0A0B2QNW9-F1
#
_entry.id   AF-A0A0B2QNW9-F1
#
_cell.length_a   1.000
_cell.length_b   1.000
_cell.length_c   1.000
_cell.angle_alpha   90.00
_cell.angle_beta   90.00
_cell.angle_gamma   90.00
#
_symmetry.space_group_name_H-M   'P 1'
#
loop_
_entity.id
_entity.type
_entity.pdbx_description
1 polymer ?
#
loop_
_entity_poly.entity_id
_entity_poly.type
_entity_poly.pdbx_seq_one_letter_code
_entity_poly.pdbx_strand_id
1 'polypeptide(L)'
;MGLYVHRELCTKLVALGKTYDGGSTIHGVAYADDVVRVSVDLVINGEAEVPFLTSDIKYVSQALDTFIAWPTSLVKLVSNELTSCTPNKNNDVPVEDPLRELIKSLVDIYEKPVEFVWDPARFGIPNGATSLFVTCADVNKIISGVQCLNITILQLWTM
;
A
#
# COMPACT_ATOMS: atom_id res chain seq x y z
N MET A 1 -10.86 -2.91 -6.17
CA MET A 1 -11.19 -1.52 -5.77
C MET A 1 -10.88 -1.32 -4.30
N GLY A 2 -10.51 -0.09 -3.92
CA GLY A 2 -10.28 0.30 -2.54
C GLY A 2 -11.51 1.00 -1.98
N LEU A 3 -11.93 0.58 -0.80
CA LEU A 3 -13.08 1.10 -0.09
C LEU A 3 -12.59 2.05 1.00
N TYR A 4 -12.97 3.32 0.91
CA TYR A 4 -12.55 4.37 1.82
C TYR A 4 -13.71 4.83 2.71
N VAL A 5 -13.41 5.33 3.90
CA VAL A 5 -14.38 6.03 4.76
C VAL A 5 -13.87 7.42 5.08
N HIS A 6 -14.78 8.38 5.30
CA HIS A 6 -14.41 9.71 5.76
C HIS A 6 -14.14 9.69 7.27
N ARG A 7 -13.03 10.28 7.71
CA ARG A 7 -12.71 10.49 9.12
C ARG A 7 -12.19 11.90 9.31
N GLU A 8 -12.96 12.72 10.01
CA GLU A 8 -12.68 14.11 10.39
C GLU A 8 -12.28 15.06 9.24
N LEU A 9 -11.11 14.86 8.62
CA LEU A 9 -10.54 15.68 7.54
C LEU A 9 -9.93 14.87 6.38
N CYS A 10 -9.97 13.54 6.41
CA CYS A 10 -9.37 12.71 5.36
C CYS A 10 -10.21 11.46 5.05
N THR A 11 -9.95 10.85 3.89
CA THR A 11 -10.49 9.54 3.54
C THR A 11 -9.45 8.46 3.81
N LYS A 12 -9.81 7.44 4.58
CA LYS A 12 -8.91 6.33 4.93
C LYS A 12 -9.35 5.04 4.25
N LEU A 13 -8.40 4.29 3.69
CA LEU A 13 -8.65 2.96 3.14
C LEU A 13 -8.99 1.99 4.29
N VAL A 14 -10.13 1.31 4.19
CA VAL A 14 -10.63 0.39 5.23
C VAL A 14 -10.80 -1.04 4.75
N ALA A 15 -10.95 -1.24 3.45
CA ALA A 15 -11.10 -2.56 2.85
C ALA A 15 -10.74 -2.55 1.36
N LEU A 16 -10.46 -3.73 0.82
CA LEU A 16 -10.39 -3.99 -0.61
C LEU A 16 -11.58 -4.84 -1.04
N GLY A 17 -12.04 -4.63 -2.25
CA GLY A 17 -13.25 -5.27 -2.74
C GLY A 17 -13.49 -5.13 -4.23
N LYS A 18 -14.61 -5.67 -4.70
CA LYS A 18 -15.07 -5.55 -6.09
C LYS A 18 -16.31 -4.69 -6.15
N THR A 19 -16.42 -3.89 -7.21
CA THR A 19 -17.61 -3.12 -7.54
C THR A 19 -18.47 -3.90 -8.52
N TYR A 20 -19.79 -3.78 -8.38
CA TYR A 20 -20.75 -4.41 -9.26
C TYR A 20 -21.69 -3.33 -9.82
N ASP A 21 -21.56 -3.08 -11.12
CA ASP A 21 -22.47 -2.21 -11.85
C ASP A 21 -23.76 -2.97 -12.16
N GLY A 22 -24.93 -2.39 -11.88
CA GLY A 22 -26.21 -2.92 -12.37
C GLY A 22 -27.13 -3.62 -11.37
N GLY A 23 -26.98 -3.38 -10.07
CA GLY A 23 -27.95 -3.83 -9.07
C GLY A 23 -28.71 -2.68 -8.44
N SER A 24 -29.89 -2.33 -8.98
CA SER A 24 -30.69 -1.19 -8.51
C SER A 24 -31.14 -1.29 -7.05
N THR A 25 -31.02 -2.45 -6.40
CA THR A 25 -31.45 -2.66 -5.00
C THR A 25 -30.54 -3.60 -4.21
N ILE A 26 -30.06 -3.22 -3.03
CA ILE A 26 -29.49 -4.15 -2.04
C ILE A 26 -30.39 -4.19 -0.81
N HIS A 27 -30.66 -5.40 -0.31
CA HIS A 27 -31.60 -5.63 0.80
C HIS A 27 -32.98 -4.96 0.59
N GLY A 28 -33.43 -4.82 -0.66
CA GLY A 28 -34.74 -4.26 -1.01
C GLY A 28 -34.81 -2.73 -1.12
N VAL A 29 -33.71 -2.01 -0.89
CA VAL A 29 -33.66 -0.54 -0.97
C VAL A 29 -33.01 -0.11 -2.28
N ALA A 30 -33.66 0.80 -3.01
CA ALA A 30 -33.11 1.35 -4.25
C ALA A 30 -31.97 2.33 -3.98
N TYR A 31 -30.89 2.25 -4.75
CA TYR A 31 -29.77 3.17 -4.62
C TYR A 31 -30.05 4.53 -5.26
N ALA A 32 -29.48 5.59 -4.67
CA ALA A 32 -29.25 6.84 -5.35
C ALA A 32 -28.08 6.66 -6.35
N ASP A 33 -28.05 7.48 -7.42
CA ASP A 33 -27.07 7.36 -8.52
C ASP A 33 -25.60 7.45 -8.08
N ASP A 34 -25.34 7.92 -6.85
CA ASP A 34 -24.01 8.06 -6.26
C ASP A 34 -23.56 6.87 -5.42
N VAL A 35 -24.32 5.76 -5.37
CA VAL A 35 -24.01 4.57 -4.58
C VAL A 35 -23.78 3.35 -5.47
N VAL A 36 -22.73 2.58 -5.16
CA VAL A 36 -22.37 1.34 -5.87
C VAL A 36 -22.42 0.15 -4.92
N ARG A 37 -22.80 -1.01 -5.46
CA ARG A 37 -22.72 -2.30 -4.78
C ARG A 37 -21.26 -2.75 -4.72
N VAL A 38 -20.79 -3.09 -3.53
CA VAL A 38 -19.44 -3.65 -3.34
C VAL A 38 -19.48 -4.96 -2.54
N SER A 39 -18.56 -5.88 -2.87
CA SER A 39 -18.18 -6.98 -1.99
C SER A 39 -16.89 -6.61 -1.25
N VAL A 40 -16.79 -6.99 0.02
CA VAL A 40 -15.53 -6.86 0.78
C VAL A 40 -14.75 -8.15 0.66
N ASP A 41 -13.58 -8.09 0.01
CA ASP A 41 -12.69 -9.23 -0.20
C ASP A 41 -11.59 -9.29 0.88
N LEU A 42 -11.15 -8.11 1.37
CA LEU A 42 -10.13 -8.00 2.41
C LEU A 42 -10.43 -6.82 3.33
N VAL A 43 -10.41 -7.08 4.64
CA VAL A 43 -10.58 -6.05 5.68
C VAL A 43 -9.21 -5.51 6.11
N ILE A 44 -9.02 -4.20 6.05
CA ILE A 44 -7.79 -3.50 6.51
C ILE A 44 -8.03 -2.86 7.88
N ASN A 45 -9.19 -2.24 8.08
CA ASN A 45 -9.59 -1.64 9.34
C ASN A 45 -10.99 -2.12 9.72
N GLY A 46 -11.06 -3.18 10.53
CA GLY A 46 -12.31 -3.83 10.90
C GLY A 46 -13.23 -2.97 11.77
N GLU A 47 -12.68 -2.11 12.62
CA GLU A 47 -13.42 -1.23 13.54
C GLU A 47 -13.98 0.03 12.86
N ALA A 48 -13.68 0.23 11.57
CA ALA A 48 -14.28 1.32 10.82
C ALA A 48 -15.77 1.06 10.60
N GLU A 49 -16.58 2.10 10.74
CA GLU A 49 -17.99 2.02 10.40
C GLU A 49 -18.20 2.03 8.89
N VAL A 50 -19.17 1.25 8.42
CA VAL A 50 -19.59 1.30 7.02
C VAL A 50 -20.37 2.60 6.76
N PRO A 51 -20.29 3.19 5.55
CA PRO A 51 -21.00 4.43 5.22
C PRO A 51 -22.53 4.33 5.40
N PHE A 52 -23.08 3.13 5.18
CA PHE A 52 -24.50 2.85 5.29
C PHE A 52 -24.72 1.70 6.27
N LEU A 53 -25.12 2.07 7.50
CA LEU A 53 -25.43 1.13 8.56
C LEU A 53 -26.71 0.35 8.22
N THR A 54 -26.71 -0.94 8.52
CA THR A 54 -27.92 -1.79 8.54
C THR A 54 -28.11 -2.37 9.95
N SER A 55 -29.23 -3.05 10.18
CA SER A 55 -29.47 -3.74 11.45
C SER A 55 -28.39 -4.78 11.78
N ASP A 56 -27.80 -5.38 10.75
CA ASP A 56 -26.85 -6.49 10.86
C ASP A 56 -25.39 -6.06 10.63
N ILE A 57 -25.16 -4.96 9.92
CA ILE A 57 -23.82 -4.51 9.51
C ILE A 57 -23.59 -3.09 9.97
N LYS A 58 -22.65 -2.93 10.93
CA LYS A 58 -22.19 -1.63 11.42
C LYS A 58 -20.73 -1.38 11.10
N TYR A 59 -19.91 -2.43 11.21
CA TYR A 59 -18.47 -2.37 11.05
C TYR A 59 -18.00 -3.09 9.80
N VAL A 60 -16.86 -2.66 9.25
CA VAL A 60 -16.27 -3.26 8.04
C VAL A 60 -15.90 -4.73 8.25
N SER A 61 -15.54 -5.12 9.47
CA SER A 61 -15.29 -6.53 9.84
C SER A 61 -16.52 -7.44 9.62
N GLN A 62 -17.72 -6.89 9.75
CA GLN A 62 -18.99 -7.61 9.60
C GLN A 62 -19.45 -7.67 8.13
N ALA A 63 -18.78 -6.92 7.24
CA ALA A 63 -19.12 -6.84 5.83
C ALA A 63 -18.34 -7.84 4.97
N LEU A 64 -17.45 -8.66 5.55
CA LEU A 64 -16.71 -9.69 4.83
C LEU A 64 -17.69 -10.70 4.18
N ASP A 65 -17.44 -11.04 2.92
CA ASP A 65 -18.24 -11.98 2.13
C ASP A 65 -19.72 -11.61 1.93
N THR A 66 -20.11 -10.35 2.21
CA THR A 66 -21.45 -9.83 1.92
C THR A 66 -21.40 -8.64 0.97
N PHE A 67 -22.57 -8.31 0.40
CA PHE A 67 -22.73 -7.16 -0.47
C PHE A 67 -23.26 -5.98 0.33
N ILE A 68 -22.55 -4.87 0.24
CA ILE A 68 -22.93 -3.63 0.91
C ILE A 68 -22.95 -2.46 -0.07
N ALA A 69 -23.65 -1.42 0.35
CA ALA A 69 -23.68 -0.13 -0.31
C ALA A 69 -22.38 0.63 -0.04
N TRP A 70 -21.81 1.27 -1.05
CA TRP A 70 -20.70 2.20 -0.84
C TRP A 70 -20.84 3.46 -1.71
N PRO A 71 -20.55 4.66 -1.19
CA PRO A 71 -20.56 5.86 -2.02
C PRO A 71 -19.49 5.77 -3.10
N THR A 72 -19.86 6.02 -4.35
CA THR A 72 -18.97 6.00 -5.51
C THR A 72 -17.75 6.91 -5.33
N SER A 73 -17.90 8.06 -4.68
CA SER A 73 -16.82 9.00 -4.34
C SER A 73 -15.76 8.42 -3.39
N LEU A 74 -16.13 7.38 -2.64
CA LEU A 74 -15.28 6.67 -1.67
C LEU A 74 -14.80 5.31 -2.19
N VAL A 75 -15.16 4.94 -3.42
CA VAL A 75 -14.59 3.79 -4.10
C VAL A 75 -13.55 4.28 -5.09
N LYS A 76 -12.29 3.95 -4.84
CA LYS A 76 -11.17 4.39 -5.69
C LYS A 76 -10.40 3.19 -6.18
N LEU A 77 -9.87 3.29 -7.40
CA LEU A 77 -8.92 2.31 -7.89
C LEU A 77 -7.66 2.41 -7.01
N VAL A 78 -7.27 1.31 -6.37
CA VAL A 78 -6.01 1.26 -5.63
C VAL A 78 -4.91 1.15 -6.67
N SER A 79 -4.44 2.28 -7.18
CA SER A 79 -3.07 2.34 -7.66
C SER A 79 -2.16 2.15 -6.44
N ASN A 80 -0.95 1.64 -6.65
CA ASN A 80 0.02 1.39 -5.58
C ASN A 80 0.48 2.66 -4.82
N GLU A 81 -0.16 3.80 -5.08
CA GLU A 81 0.01 5.09 -4.40
C GLU A 81 -0.85 5.09 -3.14
N LEU A 82 -0.32 4.52 -2.07
CA LEU A 82 -0.84 4.64 -0.71
C LEU A 82 -1.03 6.15 -0.41
N THR A 83 -2.27 6.63 -0.47
CA THR A 83 -2.58 8.02 -0.10
C THR A 83 -2.30 8.19 1.37
N SER A 84 -1.21 8.90 1.65
CA SER A 84 -0.77 9.23 3.00
C SER A 84 -1.87 10.03 3.69
N CYS A 85 -2.38 9.51 4.80
CA CYS A 85 -2.71 10.39 5.91
C CYS A 85 -1.37 10.85 6.48
N THR A 86 -0.87 12.00 6.07
CA THR A 86 0.18 12.67 6.83
C THR A 86 -0.47 13.25 8.09
N PRO A 87 -0.06 12.85 9.30
CA PRO A 87 -0.29 13.68 10.47
C PRO A 87 0.59 14.91 10.30
N ASN A 88 -0.01 16.10 10.39
CA ASN A 88 0.72 17.35 10.24
C ASN A 88 1.72 17.51 11.40
N LYS A 89 3.00 17.65 11.04
CA LYS A 89 4.12 18.26 11.77
C LYS A 89 4.30 17.86 13.24
N ASN A 90 5.26 16.97 13.46
CA ASN A 90 6.29 17.21 14.47
C ASN A 90 7.64 16.97 13.81
N ASN A 91 8.62 17.81 14.13
CA ASN A 91 9.98 17.72 13.60
C ASN A 91 10.53 16.31 13.87
N ASP A 92 10.59 15.47 12.85
CA ASP A 92 11.38 14.26 12.91
C ASP A 92 11.98 14.03 11.53
N VAL A 93 13.25 13.69 11.55
CA VAL A 93 14.14 13.47 10.41
C VAL A 93 13.39 12.69 9.32
N PRO A 94 13.52 13.02 8.02
CA PRO A 94 12.96 12.17 6.98
C PRO A 94 13.56 10.78 7.15
N VAL A 95 12.76 9.86 7.69
CA VAL A 95 13.07 8.45 7.63
C VAL A 95 12.89 8.11 6.16
N GLU A 96 13.98 8.25 5.41
CA GLU A 96 14.10 7.78 4.04
C GLU A 96 13.81 6.28 4.08
N ASP A 97 12.59 5.92 3.67
CA ASP A 97 12.18 4.53 3.48
C ASP A 97 13.08 3.95 2.38
N PRO A 98 14.03 3.05 2.72
CA PRO A 98 15.03 2.57 1.77
C PRO A 98 14.39 1.83 0.59
N LEU A 99 13.22 1.22 0.82
CA LEU A 99 12.47 0.52 -0.22
C LEU A 99 11.82 1.50 -1.19
N ARG A 100 11.32 2.63 -0.69
CA ARG A 100 10.78 3.71 -1.54
C ARG A 100 11.87 4.34 -2.41
N GLU A 101 13.06 4.56 -1.87
CA GLU A 101 14.19 5.09 -2.66
C GLU A 101 14.67 4.08 -3.70
N LEU A 102 14.76 2.79 -3.35
CA LEU A 102 15.07 1.73 -4.32
C LEU A 102 14.07 1.70 -5.49
N ILE A 103 12.76 1.83 -5.19
CA ILE A 103 11.71 1.83 -6.22
C ILE A 103 11.90 3.02 -7.19
N LYS A 104 12.22 4.20 -6.68
CA LYS A 104 12.47 5.39 -7.52
C LYS A 104 13.68 5.19 -8.43
N SER A 105 14.72 4.54 -7.91
CA SER A 105 15.96 4.27 -8.64
C SER A 105 15.88 3.11 -9.64
N LEU A 106 14.76 2.39 -9.75
CA LEU A 106 14.65 1.23 -10.65
C LEU A 106 14.95 1.60 -12.11
N VAL A 107 14.42 2.72 -12.60
CA VAL A 107 14.67 3.19 -13.97
C VAL A 107 16.14 3.47 -14.18
N ASP A 108 16.79 4.11 -13.20
CA ASP A 108 18.22 4.41 -13.25
C ASP A 108 19.06 3.13 -13.24
N ILE A 109 18.69 2.11 -12.46
CA ILE A 109 19.39 0.81 -12.38
C ILE A 109 19.39 0.06 -13.72
N TYR A 110 18.36 0.24 -14.54
CA TYR A 110 18.30 -0.34 -15.89
C TYR A 110 19.30 0.31 -16.85
N GLU A 111 19.57 1.60 -16.69
CA GLU A 111 20.47 2.36 -17.57
C GLU A 111 21.92 2.34 -17.09
N LYS A 112 22.15 2.41 -15.77
CA LYS A 112 23.47 2.52 -15.16
C LYS A 112 23.52 1.92 -13.76
N PRO A 113 24.72 1.54 -13.25
CA PRO A 113 24.88 1.19 -11.85
C PRO A 113 24.44 2.35 -10.94
N VAL A 114 23.61 2.05 -9.94
CA VAL A 114 23.18 3.04 -8.94
C VAL A 114 23.95 2.82 -7.65
N GLU A 115 24.47 3.91 -7.10
CA GLU A 115 25.21 3.93 -5.86
C GLU A 115 24.28 4.20 -4.67
N PHE A 116 24.29 3.30 -3.69
CA PHE A 116 23.59 3.46 -2.43
C PHE A 116 24.60 3.70 -1.31
N VAL A 117 24.40 4.81 -0.59
CA VAL A 117 25.19 5.11 0.60
C VAL A 117 24.67 4.25 1.74
N TRP A 118 25.56 3.50 2.39
CA TRP A 118 25.20 2.78 3.59
C TRP A 118 26.17 2.98 4.73
N ASP A 119 25.63 2.88 5.96
CA ASP A 119 26.41 2.99 7.19
C ASP A 119 26.85 1.60 7.68
N PRO A 120 28.15 1.25 7.53
CA PRO A 120 28.68 -0.03 7.99
C PRO A 120 28.73 -0.13 9.52
N ALA A 121 28.65 0.99 10.23
CA ALA A 121 28.67 1.00 11.68
C ALA A 121 27.46 0.24 12.27
N ARG A 122 26.32 0.21 11.55
CA ARG A 122 25.13 -0.58 11.93
C ARG A 122 25.40 -2.08 12.00
N PHE A 123 26.48 -2.56 11.37
CA PHE A 123 26.90 -3.95 11.34
C PHE A 123 28.20 -4.22 12.11
N GLY A 124 28.65 -3.25 12.91
CA GLY A 124 29.87 -3.40 13.70
C GLY A 124 31.14 -3.43 12.86
N ILE A 125 31.11 -2.90 11.63
CA ILE A 125 32.30 -2.75 10.78
C ILE A 125 32.93 -1.39 11.08
N PRO A 126 34.09 -1.35 11.77
CA PRO A 126 34.73 -0.10 12.13
C PRO A 126 35.42 0.47 10.89
N ASN A 127 34.81 1.52 10.35
CA ASN A 127 35.41 2.47 9.42
C ASN A 127 35.40 2.06 7.93
N GLY A 128 34.59 2.79 7.17
CA GLY A 128 34.63 2.86 5.72
C GLY A 128 33.24 3.10 5.15
N ALA A 129 32.87 4.35 4.89
CA ALA A 129 31.69 4.66 4.08
C ALA A 129 31.80 3.84 2.79
N THR A 130 31.03 2.76 2.71
CA THR A 130 31.10 1.85 1.58
C THR A 130 29.91 2.17 0.71
N SER A 131 30.17 2.48 -0.53
CA SER A 131 29.15 2.68 -1.55
C SER A 131 28.73 1.32 -2.09
N LEU A 132 27.44 0.99 -1.97
CA LEU A 132 26.88 -0.21 -2.56
C LEU A 132 26.41 0.09 -3.99
N PHE A 133 27.02 -0.55 -4.99
CA PHE A 133 26.55 -0.40 -6.37
C PHE A 133 25.58 -1.52 -6.72
N VAL A 134 24.37 -1.16 -7.12
CA VAL A 134 23.34 -2.09 -7.60
C VAL A 134 23.20 -1.96 -9.11
N THR A 135 23.25 -3.09 -9.82
CA THR A 135 23.05 -3.15 -11.27
C THR A 135 21.79 -3.95 -11.64
N CYS A 136 21.30 -3.77 -12.87
CA CYS A 136 20.20 -4.56 -13.41
C CYS A 136 20.50 -6.08 -13.37
N ALA A 137 21.76 -6.49 -13.52
CA ALA A 137 22.15 -7.90 -13.41
C ALA A 137 21.96 -8.44 -11.97
N ASP A 138 22.22 -7.63 -10.95
CA ASP A 138 21.98 -8.02 -9.56
C ASP A 138 20.48 -8.14 -9.28
N VAL A 139 19.67 -7.17 -9.74
CA VAL A 139 18.21 -7.24 -9.64
C VAL A 139 17.66 -8.46 -10.35
N ASN A 140 18.15 -8.75 -11.56
CA ASN A 140 17.75 -9.93 -12.33
C ASN A 140 18.09 -11.25 -11.60
N LYS A 141 19.21 -11.31 -10.86
CA LYS A 141 19.53 -12.46 -10.02
C LYS A 141 18.57 -12.61 -8.83
N ILE A 142 18.11 -11.51 -8.22
CA ILE A 142 17.09 -11.54 -7.16
C ILE A 142 15.79 -12.15 -7.69
N ILE A 143 15.26 -11.59 -8.78
CA ILE A 143 13.94 -11.99 -9.30
C ILE A 143 13.94 -13.39 -9.91
N SER A 144 15.07 -13.83 -10.45
CA SER A 144 15.15 -15.13 -11.12
C SER A 144 15.22 -16.30 -10.14
N GLY A 145 15.63 -16.06 -8.88
CA GLY A 145 15.64 -17.07 -7.81
C GLY A 145 16.54 -18.31 -8.04
N VAL A 146 17.29 -18.35 -9.15
CA VAL A 146 18.10 -19.52 -9.58
C VAL A 146 19.57 -19.45 -9.16
N GLN A 147 20.03 -18.31 -8.66
CA GLN A 147 21.40 -18.11 -8.20
C GLN A 147 21.42 -17.75 -6.71
N CYS A 148 22.46 -18.19 -6.00
CA CYS A 148 22.71 -17.72 -4.64
C CYS A 148 22.75 -16.19 -4.62
N LEU A 149 22.07 -15.59 -3.64
CA LEU A 149 21.99 -14.14 -3.49
C LEU A 149 23.41 -13.55 -3.41
N ASN A 150 23.70 -12.60 -4.29
CA ASN A 150 24.98 -11.88 -4.31
C ASN A 150 25.18 -11.13 -2.98
N ILE A 151 26.43 -10.93 -2.56
CA ILE A 151 26.79 -10.16 -1.37
C ILE A 151 26.13 -8.77 -1.38
N THR A 152 26.01 -8.15 -2.57
CA THR A 152 25.32 -6.87 -2.79
C THR A 152 23.85 -6.91 -2.35
N ILE A 153 23.17 -8.02 -2.59
CA ILE A 153 21.74 -8.20 -2.27
C ILE A 153 21.56 -8.45 -0.79
N LEU A 154 22.47 -9.24 -0.20
CA LEU A 154 22.49 -9.47 1.25
C LEU A 154 22.77 -8.17 2.00
N GLN A 155 23.64 -7.31 1.47
CA GLN A 155 23.92 -5.98 2.01
C GLN A 155 22.74 -5.02 1.87
N LEU A 156 21.96 -5.12 0.78
CA LEU A 156 20.75 -4.32 0.61
C LEU A 156 19.64 -4.71 1.61
N TRP A 157 19.48 -6.01 1.90
CA TRP A 157 18.49 -6.52 2.86
C TRP A 157 18.83 -6.23 4.32
N THR A 158 20.08 -5.88 4.61
CA THR A 158 20.53 -5.51 5.94
C THR A 158 20.53 -3.99 6.19
N MET A 159 20.24 -3.15 5.18
CA MET A 159 19.95 -1.71 5.37
C MET A 159 18.74 -1.49 6.29
#